data_AF-A0A2D9LTQ3-F1
#
_entry.id   AF-A0A2D9LTQ3-F1
#
_cell.length_a   1.000
_cell.length_b   1.000
_cell.length_c   1.000
_cell.angle_alpha   90.00
_cell.angle_beta   90.00
_cell.angle_gamma   90.00
#
_symmetry.space_group_name_H-M   'P 1'
#
loop_
_entity.id
_entity.type
_entity.pdbx_description
1 polymer ?
#
loop_
_entity_poly.entity_id
_entity_poly.type
_entity_poly.pdbx_seq_one_letter_code
_entity_poly.pdbx_strand_id
1 'polypeptide(L)'
;MASGARGKNRPSRTQVRAARRSRRQRRRRFLRWAAGGAIGLVAFAFIVSLFIGGLPLDNIFGGKDAPDGPGVRYDEQGAVHITPGEEHAPYNSVPATSGWHLAQPLAPARWGIHDTPLADEVLLHNLEHGYVNVHYNCPDGCEELVTRLSKIVDKTTDRGGKIIMSPYPGMDTAIALTAWTFLDQFDVFDEERVSAFIISHESSPNAPEATVPR
;
A
#
# COMPACT_ATOMS: atom_id res chain seq x y z
N MET A 1 80.90 8.95 -33.29
CA MET A 1 80.43 10.15 -34.01
C MET A 1 79.16 9.75 -34.75
N ALA A 2 78.01 10.42 -34.74
CA ALA A 2 77.64 11.74 -34.27
C ALA A 2 76.17 11.73 -33.78
N SER A 3 75.88 12.59 -32.81
CA SER A 3 74.60 12.80 -32.14
C SER A 3 73.64 13.65 -32.99
N GLY A 4 72.46 13.12 -33.32
CA GLY A 4 71.36 13.88 -33.94
C GLY A 4 70.57 14.69 -32.90
N ALA A 5 70.73 16.01 -32.92
CA ALA A 5 70.08 16.93 -32.00
C ALA A 5 68.57 17.06 -32.25
N ARG A 6 67.77 16.77 -31.21
CA ARG A 6 66.31 16.95 -31.17
C ARG A 6 65.99 18.43 -30.94
N GLY A 7 65.67 19.17 -32.00
CA GLY A 7 65.20 20.55 -31.91
C GLY A 7 63.83 20.65 -31.22
N LYS A 8 63.79 21.12 -29.97
CA LYS A 8 62.53 21.50 -29.29
C LYS A 8 62.04 22.84 -29.84
N ASN A 9 61.06 22.81 -30.74
CA ASN A 9 60.33 24.01 -31.19
C ASN A 9 59.65 24.71 -30.00
N ARG A 10 60.27 25.76 -29.48
CA ARG A 10 59.66 26.64 -28.47
C ARG A 10 58.63 27.55 -29.16
N PRO A 11 57.38 27.58 -28.70
CA PRO A 11 56.35 28.41 -29.32
C PRO A 11 56.71 29.89 -29.24
N SER A 12 56.45 30.64 -30.31
CA SER A 12 56.77 32.06 -30.40
C SER A 12 55.96 32.89 -29.39
N ARG A 13 56.45 34.08 -29.02
CA ARG A 13 55.77 34.98 -28.07
C ARG A 13 54.34 35.33 -28.52
N THR A 14 54.10 35.37 -29.84
CA THR A 14 52.77 35.58 -30.43
C THR A 14 51.89 34.35 -30.32
N GLN A 15 52.42 33.14 -30.52
CA GLN A 15 51.70 31.87 -30.31
C GLN A 15 51.32 31.68 -28.83
N VAL A 16 52.19 32.02 -27.89
CA VAL A 16 51.89 31.98 -26.44
C VAL A 16 50.79 32.99 -26.08
N ARG A 17 50.83 34.21 -26.64
CA ARG A 17 49.77 35.23 -26.44
C ARG A 17 48.44 34.83 -27.08
N ALA A 18 48.46 34.20 -28.26
CA ALA A 18 47.27 33.67 -28.93
C ALA A 18 46.64 32.51 -28.14
N ALA A 19 47.45 31.57 -27.65
CA ALA A 19 47.01 30.47 -26.80
C ALA A 19 46.43 30.95 -25.46
N ARG A 20 46.98 32.01 -24.86
CA ARG A 20 46.40 32.64 -23.65
C ARG A 20 45.05 33.30 -23.94
N ARG A 21 44.90 33.97 -25.09
CA ARG A 21 43.61 34.56 -25.52
C ARG A 21 42.55 33.50 -25.79
N SER A 22 42.89 32.42 -26.50
CA SER A 22 41.94 31.33 -26.80
C SER A 22 41.51 30.58 -25.54
N ARG A 23 42.43 30.32 -24.59
CA ARG A 23 42.09 29.74 -23.27
C ARG A 23 41.16 30.64 -22.48
N ARG A 24 41.40 31.96 -22.45
CA ARG A 24 40.53 32.94 -21.77
C ARG A 24 39.14 33.01 -22.41
N GLN A 25 39.06 32.95 -23.74
CA GLN A 25 37.79 32.97 -24.47
C GLN A 25 37.00 31.67 -24.28
N ARG A 26 37.66 30.50 -24.30
CA ARG A 26 37.04 29.19 -24.06
C ARG A 26 36.52 29.07 -22.63
N ARG A 27 37.29 29.55 -21.63
CA ARG A 27 36.84 29.63 -20.23
C ARG A 27 35.65 30.56 -20.03
N ARG A 28 35.63 31.73 -20.69
CA ARG A 28 34.48 32.66 -20.63
C ARG A 28 33.22 32.10 -21.27
N ARG A 29 33.34 31.37 -22.39
CA ARG A 29 32.21 30.66 -23.00
C ARG A 29 31.70 29.55 -22.07
N PHE A 30 32.58 28.70 -21.56
CA PHE A 30 32.21 27.64 -20.63
C PHE A 30 31.50 28.20 -19.38
N LEU A 31 32.03 29.25 -18.76
CA LEU A 31 31.40 29.89 -17.59
C LEU A 31 30.02 30.49 -17.91
N ARG A 32 29.83 31.05 -19.11
CA ARG A 32 28.51 31.55 -19.56
C ARG A 32 27.49 30.43 -19.76
N TRP A 33 27.90 29.32 -20.37
CA TRP A 33 27.06 28.14 -20.54
C TRP A 33 26.75 27.47 -19.19
N ALA A 34 27.74 27.38 -18.30
CA ALA A 34 27.55 26.84 -16.94
C ALA A 34 26.62 27.72 -16.10
N ALA A 35 26.79 29.06 -16.16
CA ALA A 35 25.90 29.99 -15.47
C ALA A 35 24.47 29.94 -16.03
N GLY A 36 24.32 29.91 -17.36
CA GLY A 36 23.01 29.75 -18.00
C GLY A 36 22.33 28.41 -17.65
N GLY A 37 23.10 27.32 -17.62
CA GLY A 37 22.62 26.01 -17.20
C GLY A 37 22.19 25.97 -15.73
N ALA A 38 22.97 26.60 -14.83
CA ALA A 38 22.62 26.71 -13.42
C ALA A 38 21.32 27.51 -13.20
N ILE A 39 21.17 28.64 -13.89
CA ILE A 39 19.94 29.44 -13.83
C ILE A 39 18.75 28.65 -14.38
N GLY A 40 18.93 27.96 -15.50
CA GLY A 40 17.90 27.10 -16.09
C GLY A 40 17.46 25.97 -15.15
N LEU A 41 18.40 25.34 -14.45
CA LEU A 41 18.13 24.27 -13.50
C LEU A 41 17.37 24.76 -12.27
N VAL A 42 17.75 25.93 -11.73
CA VAL A 42 17.02 26.56 -10.61
C VAL A 42 15.62 27.00 -11.03
N ALA A 43 15.47 27.60 -12.21
CA ALA A 43 14.16 27.98 -12.74
C ALA A 43 13.27 26.76 -13.00
N PHE A 44 13.84 25.68 -13.53
CA PHE A 44 13.13 24.42 -13.73
C PHE A 44 12.68 23.80 -12.39
N ALA A 45 13.58 23.73 -11.40
CA ALA A 45 13.23 23.25 -10.06
C ALA A 45 12.14 24.10 -9.40
N PHE A 46 12.19 25.43 -9.56
CA PHE A 46 11.15 26.34 -9.06
C PHE A 46 9.81 26.11 -9.77
N ILE A 47 9.79 26.01 -11.10
CA ILE A 47 8.57 25.71 -11.86
C ILE A 47 8.00 24.36 -11.45
N VAL A 48 8.82 23.30 -11.37
CA VAL A 48 8.40 21.99 -10.90
C VAL A 48 7.81 22.09 -9.49
N SER A 49 8.43 22.88 -8.59
CA SER A 49 7.93 23.06 -7.22
C SER A 49 6.53 23.66 -7.13
N LEU A 50 6.14 24.51 -8.09
CA LEU A 50 4.79 25.08 -8.17
C LEU A 50 3.72 24.04 -8.55
N PHE A 51 4.13 22.91 -9.11
CA PHE A 51 3.24 21.82 -9.53
C PHE A 51 3.45 20.52 -8.73
N ILE A 52 4.32 20.51 -7.70
CA ILE A 52 4.62 19.31 -6.89
C ILE A 52 3.36 18.70 -6.28
N GLY A 53 2.40 19.51 -5.82
CA GLY A 53 1.16 19.02 -5.19
C GLY A 53 0.19 18.27 -6.10
N GLY A 54 0.44 18.22 -7.42
CA GLY A 54 -0.38 17.48 -8.40
C GLY A 54 0.37 16.41 -9.18
N LEU A 55 1.64 16.16 -8.85
CA LEU A 55 2.45 15.11 -9.47
C LEU A 55 2.40 13.85 -8.59
N PRO A 56 2.23 12.64 -9.15
CA PRO A 56 2.24 11.39 -8.38
C PRO A 56 3.70 10.99 -8.05
N LEU A 57 4.39 11.82 -7.27
CA LEU A 57 5.80 11.61 -6.89
C LEU A 57 5.95 10.46 -5.89
N ASP A 58 4.88 10.11 -5.16
CA ASP A 58 4.84 8.98 -4.24
C ASP A 58 5.12 7.65 -4.96
N ASN A 59 4.68 7.51 -6.21
CA ASN A 59 4.94 6.34 -7.07
C ASN A 59 6.40 6.21 -7.55
N ILE A 60 7.23 7.24 -7.38
CA ILE A 60 8.61 7.30 -7.90
C ILE A 60 9.63 7.17 -6.77
N PHE A 61 9.30 7.65 -5.56
CA PHE A 61 10.22 7.69 -4.42
C PHE A 61 9.74 6.96 -3.16
N GLY A 62 8.46 6.54 -3.11
CA GLY A 62 7.90 5.70 -2.06
C GLY A 62 7.93 4.23 -2.48
N GLY A 63 8.14 3.32 -1.52
CA GLY A 63 7.86 1.90 -1.73
C GLY A 63 6.40 1.73 -2.18
N LYS A 64 6.08 0.61 -2.82
CA LYS A 64 4.67 0.27 -3.10
C LYS A 64 3.99 -0.06 -1.78
N ASP A 65 3.66 0.96 -0.99
CA ASP A 65 2.73 0.83 0.11
C ASP A 65 1.40 0.41 -0.52
N ALA A 66 0.85 -0.69 -0.04
CA ALA A 66 -0.42 -1.21 -0.51
C ALA A 66 -1.48 -0.08 -0.42
N PRO A 67 -2.42 0.06 -1.37
CA PRO A 67 -3.31 1.21 -1.42
C PRO A 67 -4.01 1.45 -0.07
N ASP A 68 -3.95 2.70 0.40
CA ASP A 68 -4.67 3.14 1.60
C ASP A 68 -6.18 3.02 1.39
N GLY A 69 -6.91 2.72 2.47
CA GLY A 69 -8.36 2.52 2.49
C GLY A 69 -8.94 2.88 3.86
N PRO A 70 -10.28 2.87 4.02
CA PRO A 70 -10.92 3.14 5.30
C PRO A 70 -10.56 2.08 6.35
N GLY A 71 -10.60 2.48 7.62
CA GLY A 71 -10.16 1.66 8.75
C GLY A 71 -8.72 1.95 9.19
N VAL A 72 -8.30 1.31 10.28
CA VAL A 72 -6.95 1.38 10.81
C VAL A 72 -6.14 0.24 10.20
N ARG A 73 -4.95 0.56 9.66
CA ARG A 73 -3.99 -0.44 9.18
C ARG A 73 -3.15 -0.97 10.34
N TYR A 74 -3.04 -2.29 10.43
CA TYR A 74 -2.19 -3.02 11.39
C TYR A 74 -0.96 -3.58 10.69
N ASP A 75 0.11 -3.79 11.44
CA ASP A 75 1.32 -4.45 10.93
C ASP A 75 0.99 -5.88 10.49
N GLU A 76 1.46 -6.29 9.31
CA GLU A 76 1.21 -7.63 8.79
C GLU A 76 1.98 -8.69 9.61
N GLN A 77 1.26 -9.72 10.08
CA GLN A 77 1.84 -10.85 10.83
C GLN A 77 2.18 -12.06 9.95
N GLY A 78 2.29 -11.84 8.64
CA GLY A 78 2.51 -12.87 7.62
C GLY A 78 1.26 -13.67 7.27
N ALA A 79 1.45 -14.73 6.49
CA ALA A 79 0.38 -15.58 5.96
C ALA A 79 0.78 -17.07 6.07
N VAL A 80 1.17 -17.50 7.27
CA VAL A 80 1.63 -18.88 7.49
C VAL A 80 0.44 -19.79 7.77
N HIS A 81 0.27 -20.85 6.98
CA HIS A 81 -0.74 -21.87 7.25
C HIS A 81 -0.33 -22.76 8.42
N ILE A 82 -1.27 -23.00 9.34
CA ILE A 82 -1.09 -23.84 10.54
C ILE A 82 -2.11 -24.97 10.59
N THR A 83 -1.81 -25.98 11.40
CA THR A 83 -2.75 -27.06 11.72
C THR A 83 -3.69 -26.66 12.88
N PRO A 84 -4.89 -27.26 12.99
CA PRO A 84 -5.82 -26.93 14.07
C PRO A 84 -5.19 -27.13 15.46
N GLY A 85 -5.21 -26.07 16.27
CA GLY A 85 -4.66 -26.07 17.62
C GLY A 85 -3.15 -25.92 17.71
N GLU A 86 -2.46 -25.67 16.59
CA GLU A 86 -1.05 -25.32 16.59
C GLU A 86 -0.82 -23.95 17.24
N GLU A 87 0.19 -23.86 18.11
CA GLU A 87 0.51 -22.62 18.80
C GLU A 87 1.17 -21.61 17.85
N HIS A 88 0.76 -20.34 17.97
CA HIS A 88 1.37 -19.22 17.28
C HIS A 88 1.42 -17.99 18.19
N ALA A 89 2.13 -16.95 17.76
CA ALA A 89 2.14 -15.69 18.50
C ALA A 89 0.75 -15.02 18.47
N PRO A 90 0.37 -14.24 19.50
CA PRO A 90 -0.92 -13.56 19.51
C PRO A 90 -1.11 -12.63 18.30
N TYR A 91 -2.35 -12.50 17.84
CA TYR A 91 -2.70 -11.50 16.85
C TYR A 91 -2.56 -10.08 17.41
N ASN A 92 -2.25 -9.11 16.56
CA ASN A 92 -2.07 -7.70 16.94
C ASN A 92 -3.36 -6.86 16.83
N SER A 93 -4.46 -7.45 16.39
CA SER A 93 -5.78 -6.84 16.28
C SER A 93 -6.88 -7.80 16.72
N VAL A 94 -8.03 -7.27 17.15
CA VAL A 94 -9.23 -8.05 17.51
C VAL A 94 -10.45 -7.39 16.86
N PRO A 95 -11.14 -8.04 15.90
CA PRO A 95 -10.79 -9.31 15.25
C PRO A 95 -9.44 -9.31 14.52
N ALA A 96 -8.88 -10.49 14.25
CA ALA A 96 -7.58 -10.60 13.59
C ALA A 96 -7.64 -10.14 12.12
N THR A 97 -6.56 -9.51 11.63
CA THR A 97 -6.50 -8.95 10.27
C THR A 97 -5.39 -9.54 9.38
N SER A 98 -4.43 -10.26 9.96
CA SER A 98 -3.40 -11.04 9.26
C SER A 98 -2.79 -12.06 10.22
N GLY A 99 -1.93 -12.95 9.72
CA GLY A 99 -1.16 -13.86 10.56
C GLY A 99 -1.39 -15.33 10.24
N TRP A 100 -1.12 -16.18 11.23
CA TRP A 100 -1.28 -17.62 11.13
C TRP A 100 -2.75 -18.01 10.94
N HIS A 101 -3.04 -18.94 10.05
CA HIS A 101 -4.43 -19.32 9.77
C HIS A 101 -4.54 -20.73 9.19
N LEU A 102 -5.73 -21.32 9.21
CA LEU A 102 -5.94 -22.67 8.70
C LEU A 102 -5.87 -22.70 7.17
N ALA A 103 -5.41 -23.81 6.61
CA ALA A 103 -5.47 -24.07 5.18
C ALA A 103 -6.69 -24.92 4.78
N GLN A 104 -6.82 -25.15 3.48
CA GLN A 104 -7.70 -26.16 2.91
C GLN A 104 -7.46 -27.54 3.57
N PRO A 105 -8.51 -28.34 3.81
CA PRO A 105 -9.93 -28.09 3.47
C PRO A 105 -10.73 -27.37 4.57
N LEU A 106 -10.08 -26.88 5.62
CA LEU A 106 -10.76 -26.33 6.80
C LEU A 106 -11.13 -24.85 6.64
N ALA A 107 -10.41 -24.14 5.78
CA ALA A 107 -10.62 -22.75 5.43
C ALA A 107 -10.36 -22.53 3.91
N PRO A 108 -10.87 -21.44 3.31
CA PRO A 108 -11.67 -20.37 3.90
C PRO A 108 -13.10 -20.82 4.25
N ALA A 109 -13.78 -20.06 5.12
CA ALA A 109 -15.21 -20.25 5.36
C ALA A 109 -16.04 -19.92 4.12
N ARG A 110 -17.22 -20.54 4.02
CA ARG A 110 -18.20 -20.24 2.97
C ARG A 110 -18.58 -18.75 3.02
N TRP A 111 -18.64 -18.09 1.87
CA TRP A 111 -19.14 -16.71 1.78
C TRP A 111 -20.60 -16.58 2.26
N GLY A 112 -20.99 -15.36 2.63
CA GLY A 112 -22.33 -15.01 3.11
C GLY A 112 -22.45 -15.02 4.63
N ILE A 113 -23.68 -15.20 5.12
CA ILE A 113 -24.02 -15.03 6.53
C ILE A 113 -23.86 -16.36 7.29
N HIS A 114 -23.21 -16.30 8.44
CA HIS A 114 -23.13 -17.35 9.46
C HIS A 114 -23.79 -16.85 10.74
N ASP A 115 -24.51 -17.73 11.40
CA ASP A 115 -25.22 -17.49 12.66
C ASP A 115 -24.41 -17.88 13.90
N THR A 116 -23.24 -18.49 13.69
CA THR A 116 -22.33 -18.94 14.75
C THR A 116 -20.97 -18.24 14.62
N PRO A 117 -20.26 -18.01 15.74
CA PRO A 117 -18.92 -17.46 15.70
C PRO A 117 -17.96 -18.37 14.92
N LEU A 118 -17.09 -17.76 14.13
CA LEU A 118 -16.01 -18.44 13.43
C LEU A 118 -14.68 -18.04 14.07
N ALA A 119 -13.75 -19.00 14.14
CA ALA A 119 -12.43 -18.74 14.70
C ALA A 119 -11.62 -17.81 13.78
N ASP A 120 -10.73 -16.99 14.36
CA ASP A 120 -9.88 -16.07 13.61
C ASP A 120 -9.04 -16.82 12.57
N GLU A 121 -8.51 -18.00 12.91
CA GLU A 121 -7.70 -18.82 11.99
C GLU A 121 -8.49 -19.26 10.75
N VAL A 122 -9.82 -19.33 10.81
CA VAL A 122 -10.68 -19.63 9.64
C VAL A 122 -10.91 -18.34 8.85
N LEU A 123 -11.28 -17.28 9.54
CA LEU A 123 -11.63 -15.97 8.99
C LEU A 123 -10.45 -15.28 8.29
N LEU A 124 -9.23 -15.49 8.77
CA LEU A 124 -8.01 -14.92 8.19
C LEU A 124 -7.71 -15.48 6.80
N HIS A 125 -8.04 -16.74 6.50
CA HIS A 125 -7.90 -17.29 5.15
C HIS A 125 -8.86 -16.60 4.16
N ASN A 126 -10.08 -16.25 4.61
CA ASN A 126 -10.97 -15.42 3.82
C ASN A 126 -10.31 -14.06 3.50
N LEU A 127 -9.70 -13.42 4.50
CA LEU A 127 -9.00 -12.14 4.29
C LEU A 127 -7.81 -12.27 3.34
N GLU A 128 -7.03 -13.36 3.42
CA GLU A 128 -5.92 -13.67 2.49
C GLU A 128 -6.41 -13.70 1.04
N HIS A 129 -7.58 -14.30 0.81
CA HIS A 129 -8.23 -14.36 -0.50
C HIS A 129 -9.00 -13.08 -0.88
N GLY A 130 -8.84 -11.99 -0.13
CA GLY A 130 -9.45 -10.69 -0.43
C GLY A 130 -10.93 -10.58 -0.08
N TYR A 131 -11.40 -11.32 0.93
CA TYR A 131 -12.73 -11.12 1.49
C TYR A 131 -12.74 -9.91 2.42
N VAL A 132 -13.94 -9.37 2.60
CA VAL A 132 -14.26 -8.52 3.75
C VAL A 132 -15.10 -9.34 4.73
N ASN A 133 -14.72 -9.34 6.00
CA ASN A 133 -15.52 -9.97 7.06
C ASN A 133 -16.28 -8.89 7.84
N VAL A 134 -17.57 -9.11 8.03
CA VAL A 134 -18.49 -8.24 8.77
C VAL A 134 -18.82 -8.92 10.10
N HIS A 135 -18.36 -8.32 11.19
CA HIS A 135 -18.52 -8.85 12.54
C HIS A 135 -19.55 -8.04 13.31
N TYR A 136 -20.32 -8.70 14.15
CA TYR A 136 -21.22 -8.04 15.09
C TYR A 136 -21.14 -8.66 16.49
N ASN A 137 -21.24 -7.81 17.52
CA ASN A 137 -21.22 -8.23 18.92
C ASN A 137 -22.44 -7.67 19.63
N CYS A 138 -23.34 -8.56 20.00
CA CYS A 138 -24.65 -8.18 20.52
C CYS A 138 -25.01 -9.04 21.75
N PRO A 139 -24.35 -8.82 22.90
CA PRO A 139 -24.60 -9.58 24.11
C PRO A 139 -26.05 -9.43 24.60
N ASP A 140 -26.66 -8.27 24.37
CA ASP A 140 -28.05 -7.95 24.76
C ASP A 140 -29.06 -8.12 23.62
N GLY A 141 -28.62 -8.64 22.47
CA GLY A 141 -29.42 -8.75 21.24
C GLY A 141 -29.47 -7.45 20.42
N CYS A 142 -29.51 -7.59 19.08
CA CYS A 142 -29.47 -6.46 18.15
C CYS A 142 -30.11 -6.81 16.79
N GLU A 143 -31.30 -7.42 16.81
CA GLU A 143 -31.94 -7.95 15.60
C GLU A 143 -32.05 -6.95 14.44
N GLU A 144 -32.29 -5.66 14.75
CA GLU A 144 -32.30 -4.60 13.74
C GLU A 144 -30.93 -4.39 13.10
N LEU A 145 -29.85 -4.35 13.89
CA LEU A 145 -28.49 -4.21 13.39
C LEU A 145 -28.13 -5.39 12.48
N VAL A 146 -28.37 -6.62 12.96
CA VAL A 146 -28.12 -7.84 12.18
C VAL A 146 -28.88 -7.79 10.86
N THR A 147 -30.17 -7.43 10.90
CA THR A 147 -31.00 -7.30 9.69
C THR A 147 -30.43 -6.28 8.70
N ARG A 148 -29.91 -5.15 9.18
CA ARG A 148 -29.32 -4.10 8.32
C ARG A 148 -27.99 -4.54 7.71
N LEU A 149 -27.11 -5.17 8.49
CA LEU A 149 -25.86 -5.74 7.98
C LEU A 149 -26.12 -6.86 6.97
N SER A 150 -27.04 -7.78 7.27
CA SER A 150 -27.41 -8.89 6.38
C SER A 150 -27.84 -8.40 5.00
N LYS A 151 -28.62 -7.31 4.91
CA LYS A 151 -29.01 -6.72 3.61
C LYS A 151 -27.81 -6.29 2.76
N ILE A 152 -26.77 -5.72 3.38
CA ILE A 152 -25.55 -5.31 2.67
C ILE A 152 -24.78 -6.54 2.20
N VAL A 153 -24.68 -7.55 3.06
CA VAL A 153 -24.00 -8.82 2.78
C VAL A 153 -24.69 -9.55 1.65
N ASP A 154 -26.00 -9.75 1.72
CA ASP A 154 -26.81 -10.40 0.68
C ASP A 154 -26.63 -9.71 -0.67
N LYS A 155 -26.81 -8.38 -0.71
CA LYS A 155 -26.60 -7.57 -1.93
C LYS A 155 -25.19 -7.73 -2.51
N THR A 156 -24.18 -7.84 -1.65
CA THR A 156 -22.79 -8.05 -2.07
C THR A 156 -22.57 -9.47 -2.59
N THR A 157 -23.14 -10.48 -1.95
CA THR A 157 -23.05 -11.87 -2.41
C THR A 157 -23.82 -12.14 -3.70
N ASP A 158 -24.95 -11.48 -3.92
CA ASP A 158 -25.78 -11.59 -5.13
C ASP A 158 -25.03 -11.12 -6.38
N ARG A 159 -24.19 -10.09 -6.24
CA ARG A 159 -23.28 -9.62 -7.31
C ARG A 159 -21.98 -10.42 -7.42
N GLY A 160 -21.85 -11.54 -6.70
CA GLY A 160 -20.67 -12.40 -6.74
C GLY A 160 -19.53 -11.96 -5.84
N GLY A 161 -19.78 -11.07 -4.88
CA GLY A 161 -18.73 -10.48 -4.05
C GLY A 161 -18.19 -11.40 -2.96
N LYS A 162 -16.97 -11.09 -2.51
CA LYS A 162 -16.23 -11.80 -1.45
C LYS A 162 -16.49 -11.19 -0.08
N ILE A 163 -17.58 -11.62 0.54
CA ILE A 163 -17.98 -11.12 1.86
C ILE A 163 -18.47 -12.27 2.73
N ILE A 164 -18.19 -12.17 4.03
CA ILE A 164 -18.72 -13.05 5.05
C ILE A 164 -19.22 -12.22 6.22
N MET A 165 -20.25 -12.70 6.91
CA MET A 165 -20.74 -12.10 8.14
C MET A 165 -20.86 -13.17 9.22
N SER A 166 -20.40 -12.88 10.42
CA SER A 166 -20.52 -13.78 11.57
C SER A 166 -20.57 -12.99 12.89
N PRO A 167 -21.24 -13.51 13.93
CA PRO A 167 -21.10 -12.95 15.27
C PRO A 167 -19.66 -13.08 15.76
N TYR A 168 -19.17 -12.06 16.46
CA TYR A 168 -17.83 -12.05 17.07
C TYR A 168 -17.98 -11.63 18.55
N PRO A 169 -18.27 -12.58 19.45
CA PRO A 169 -18.47 -12.26 20.86
C PRO A 169 -17.16 -11.80 21.50
N GLY A 170 -17.22 -10.71 22.27
CA GLY A 170 -16.08 -10.22 23.05
C GLY A 170 -15.24 -9.12 22.40
N MET A 171 -15.61 -8.60 21.23
CA MET A 171 -15.05 -7.34 20.74
C MET A 171 -15.66 -6.13 21.44
N ASP A 172 -14.91 -5.04 21.58
CA ASP A 172 -15.31 -3.86 22.36
C ASP A 172 -16.47 -3.06 21.73
N THR A 173 -16.63 -3.16 20.41
CA THR A 173 -17.64 -2.41 19.65
C THR A 173 -18.78 -3.30 19.15
N ALA A 174 -19.91 -2.70 18.80
CA ALA A 174 -21.04 -3.46 18.23
C ALA A 174 -20.75 -4.02 16.83
N ILE A 175 -19.93 -3.34 16.04
CA ILE A 175 -19.59 -3.68 14.65
C ILE A 175 -18.07 -3.63 14.48
N ALA A 176 -17.53 -4.61 13.75
CA ALA A 176 -16.18 -4.54 13.21
C ALA A 176 -16.15 -5.02 11.76
N LEU A 177 -15.36 -4.37 10.92
CA LEU A 177 -15.12 -4.76 9.54
C LEU A 177 -13.64 -5.10 9.41
N THR A 178 -13.32 -6.28 8.87
CA THR A 178 -11.93 -6.67 8.63
C THR A 178 -11.67 -6.96 7.16
N ALA A 179 -10.50 -6.51 6.71
CA ALA A 179 -9.84 -6.89 5.48
C ALA A 179 -8.38 -7.20 5.80
N TRP A 180 -7.62 -7.78 4.86
CA TRP A 180 -6.21 -8.08 5.12
C TRP A 180 -5.45 -6.82 5.58
N THR A 181 -4.90 -6.86 6.80
CA THR A 181 -4.24 -5.74 7.52
C THR A 181 -5.10 -4.54 7.90
N PHE A 182 -6.43 -4.57 7.72
CA PHE A 182 -7.32 -3.45 8.02
C PHE A 182 -8.47 -3.83 8.95
N LEU A 183 -8.70 -2.98 9.96
CA LEU A 183 -9.80 -3.11 10.91
C LEU A 183 -10.52 -1.77 11.06
N ASP A 184 -11.85 -1.79 10.90
CA ASP A 184 -12.72 -0.65 11.18
C ASP A 184 -13.75 -1.01 12.25
N GLN A 185 -13.73 -0.33 13.40
CA GLN A 185 -14.56 -0.63 14.58
C GLN A 185 -15.45 0.57 14.94
N PHE A 186 -16.72 0.31 15.24
CA PHE A 186 -17.69 1.33 15.59
C PHE A 186 -18.97 0.74 16.19
N ASP A 187 -19.69 1.56 16.97
CA ASP A 187 -20.89 1.10 17.69
C ASP A 187 -22.20 1.35 16.94
N VAL A 188 -22.27 2.44 16.18
CA VAL A 188 -23.51 2.88 15.53
C VAL A 188 -23.46 2.51 14.06
N PHE A 189 -24.45 1.74 13.60
CA PHE A 189 -24.55 1.37 12.20
C PHE A 189 -24.57 2.60 11.28
N ASP A 190 -23.70 2.55 10.27
CA ASP A 190 -23.56 3.52 9.21
C ASP A 190 -23.40 2.77 7.87
N GLU A 191 -24.43 2.83 7.03
CA GLU A 191 -24.47 2.11 5.75
C GLU A 191 -23.40 2.60 4.77
N GLU A 192 -23.12 3.91 4.78
CA GLU A 192 -22.13 4.52 3.89
C GLU A 192 -20.73 4.07 4.30
N ARG A 193 -20.43 4.07 5.60
CA ARG A 193 -19.15 3.58 6.14
C ARG A 193 -18.91 2.10 5.83
N VAL A 194 -19.91 1.25 6.09
CA VAL A 194 -19.81 -0.20 5.78
C VAL A 194 -19.60 -0.42 4.28
N SER A 195 -20.38 0.27 3.45
CA SER A 195 -20.28 0.15 2.00
C SER A 195 -18.93 0.65 1.47
N ALA A 196 -18.41 1.76 2.01
CA ALA A 196 -17.10 2.31 1.64
C ALA A 196 -15.97 1.33 1.97
N PHE A 197 -16.03 0.68 3.13
CA PHE A 197 -15.05 -0.34 3.51
C PHE A 197 -15.08 -1.54 2.57
N ILE A 198 -16.28 -2.07 2.28
CA ILE A 198 -16.45 -3.19 1.35
C ILE A 198 -15.91 -2.84 -0.04
N ILE A 199 -16.29 -1.68 -0.59
CA ILE A 199 -15.85 -1.26 -1.93
C ILE A 199 -14.33 -1.08 -2.01
N SER A 200 -13.71 -0.57 -0.94
CA SER A 200 -12.27 -0.31 -0.93
C SER A 200 -11.42 -1.58 -0.77
N HIS A 201 -11.92 -2.59 -0.06
CA HIS A 201 -11.10 -3.72 0.38
C HIS A 201 -11.45 -5.05 -0.27
N GLU A 202 -12.67 -5.24 -0.77
CA GLU A 202 -13.07 -6.47 -1.46
C GLU A 202 -12.19 -6.70 -2.70
N SER A 203 -11.50 -7.85 -2.75
CA SER A 203 -10.53 -8.20 -3.80
C SER A 203 -9.46 -7.11 -4.05
N SER A 204 -9.16 -6.30 -3.04
CA SER A 204 -8.10 -5.29 -3.09
C SER A 204 -6.73 -5.95 -3.20
N PRO A 205 -5.77 -5.34 -3.92
CA PRO A 205 -4.38 -5.81 -3.95
C PRO A 205 -3.67 -5.74 -2.59
N ASN A 206 -4.32 -5.22 -1.54
CA ASN A 206 -3.85 -5.33 -0.16
C ASN A 206 -3.83 -6.79 0.33
N ALA A 207 -4.70 -7.65 -0.18
CA ALA A 207 -4.75 -9.06 0.20
C ALA A 207 -3.78 -9.91 -0.66
N PRO A 208 -3.00 -10.83 -0.06
CA PRO A 208 -1.97 -11.61 -0.76
C PRO A 208 -2.51 -12.39 -1.98
N GLU A 209 -3.71 -12.95 -1.86
CA GLU A 209 -4.32 -13.83 -2.86
C GLU A 209 -5.68 -13.29 -3.35
N ALA A 210 -5.80 -11.97 -3.49
CA ALA A 210 -7.03 -11.27 -3.87
C ALA A 210 -7.69 -11.75 -5.18
N THR A 211 -6.95 -12.44 -6.05
CA THR A 211 -7.45 -12.93 -7.35
C THR A 211 -8.06 -14.34 -7.29
N VAL A 212 -7.94 -15.05 -6.16
CA VAL A 212 -8.55 -16.38 -5.97
C VAL A 212 -10.07 -16.24 -6.04
N PRO A 213 -10.79 -16.98 -6.89
CA PRO A 213 -12.26 -16.91 -6.94
C PRO A 213 -12.91 -17.25 -5.60
N ARG A 214 -14.14 -16.73 -5.38
CA ARG A 214 -14.94 -17.09 -4.20
C ARG A 214 -15.43 -18.53 -4.20
#